data_AF-A0A7C3USJ4-F1
#
_entry.id   AF-A0A7C3USJ4-F1
#
_cell.length_a   1.000
_cell.length_b   1.000
_cell.length_c   1.000
_cell.angle_alpha   90.00
_cell.angle_beta   90.00
_cell.angle_gamma   90.00
#
_symmetry.space_group_name_H-M   'P 1'
#
loop_
_entity.id
_entity.type
_entity.pdbx_description
1 polymer ?
#
loop_
_entity_poly.entity_id
_entity_poly.type
_entity_poly.pdbx_seq_one_letter_code
_entity_poly.pdbx_strand_id
1 'polypeptide(L)' 'MMLALMIASGVNSDGIREVLAVDPMFDESEDSWRAFFQKLKKRWLRRVNLCISDA' A
#
# COMPACT_ATOMS: atom_id res chain seq x y z
N MET A 1 9.04 -18.02 -10.51
CA MET A 1 8.67 -16.80 -9.76
C MET A 1 7.23 -16.47 -10.11
N MET A 2 6.38 -16.31 -9.10
CA MET A 2 5.05 -15.73 -9.27
C MET A 2 5.18 -14.22 -9.15
N LEU A 3 4.57 -13.48 -10.07
CA LEU A 3 4.47 -12.03 -9.99
C LEU A 3 3.11 -11.70 -9.39
N ALA A 4 3.10 -10.99 -8.26
CA ALA A 4 1.91 -10.42 -7.66
C ALA A 4 1.92 -8.90 -7.77
N LEU A 5 0.75 -8.28 -7.64
CA LEU A 5 0.61 -6.83 -7.57
C LEU A 5 0.11 -6.44 -6.19
N MET A 6 0.86 -5.58 -5.52
CA MET A 6 0.41 -4.91 -4.30
C MET A 6 -0.35 -3.65 -4.68
N ILE A 7 -1.59 -3.55 -4.22
CA ILE A 7 -2.45 -2.40 -4.48
C ILE A 7 -2.86 -1.79 -3.14
N ALA A 8 -2.48 -0.53 -2.92
CA ALA A 8 -3.02 0.26 -1.82
C ALA A 8 -4.17 1.10 -2.34
N SER A 9 -5.36 0.90 -1.77
CA SER A 9 -6.50 1.80 -1.96
C SER A 9 -6.91 2.39 -0.61
N GLY A 10 -7.37 3.64 -0.64
CA GLY A 10 -7.81 4.36 0.55
C GLY A 10 -9.11 5.10 0.31
N VAL A 11 -9.73 5.55 1.39
CA VAL A 11 -10.84 6.50 1.38
C VAL A 11 -10.34 7.78 2.05
N ASN A 12 -10.41 8.91 1.35
CA ASN A 12 -9.94 10.19 1.87
C ASN A 12 -10.96 10.81 2.84
N SER A 13 -10.65 11.99 3.39
CA SER A 13 -11.52 12.69 4.36
C SER A 13 -12.88 13.09 3.81
N ASP A 14 -13.01 13.19 2.49
CA ASP A 14 -14.25 13.53 1.79
C ASP A 14 -15.08 12.29 1.45
N GLY A 15 -14.64 11.10 1.88
CA GLY A 15 -15.31 9.83 1.60
C GLY A 15 -15.03 9.27 0.20
N ILE A 16 -14.06 9.83 -0.53
CA ILE A 16 -13.74 9.42 -1.91
C ILE A 16 -12.70 8.31 -1.90
N ARG A 17 -12.97 7.24 -2.66
CA ARG A 17 -12.04 6.13 -2.85
C ARG A 17 -10.98 6.48 -3.89
N GLU A 18 -9.72 6.22 -3.55
CA GLU A 18 -8.55 6.51 -4.37
C GLU A 18 -7.56 5.34 -4.37
N VAL A 19 -6.86 5.13 -5.48
CA VAL A 19 -5.70 4.23 -5.53
C VAL A 19 -4.45 5.03 -5.16
N LEU A 20 -3.77 4.60 -4.10
CA LEU A 20 -2.61 5.29 -3.55
C LEU A 20 -1.29 4.79 -4.15
N ALA A 21 -1.21 3.48 -4.43
CA ALA A 21 -0.06 2.86 -5.08
C ALA A 21 -0.43 1.53 -5.74
N VAL A 22 0.34 1.18 -6.77
CA VAL A 22 0.36 -0.14 -7.41
C VAL A 22 1.82 -0.48 -7.65
N ASP A 23 2.32 -1.54 -7.01
CA ASP A 23 3.70 -2.00 -7.17
C ASP A 23 3.76 -3.51 -7.44
N PRO A 24 4.66 -3.98 -8.31
CA PRO A 24 4.95 -5.40 -8.44
C PRO A 24 5.67 -5.93 -7.19
N MET A 25 5.35 -7.16 -6.82
CA MET A 25 5.98 -7.90 -5.73
C MET A 25 6.38 -9.29 -6.21
N PHE A 26 7.59 -9.71 -5.84
CA PHE A 26 8.17 -10.99 -6.25
C PHE A 26 8.08 -12.06 -5.15
N ASP A 27 7.87 -11.66 -3.90
CA ASP A 27 7.77 -12.50 -2.72
C ASP A 27 6.94 -11.83 -1.61
N GLU A 28 6.18 -12.60 -0.83
CA GLU A 28 5.40 -12.09 0.32
C GLU A 28 6.28 -12.04 1.58
N SER A 29 7.22 -11.09 1.62
CA SER A 29 8.13 -10.90 2.74
C SER A 29 7.90 -9.58 3.48
N GLU A 30 8.31 -9.52 4.76
CA GLU A 30 8.25 -8.31 5.56
C GLU A 30 9.02 -7.15 4.90
N ASP A 31 10.17 -7.43 4.27
CA ASP A 31 10.97 -6.42 3.58
C ASP A 31 10.24 -5.85 2.36
N SER A 32 9.55 -6.68 1.59
CA SER A 32 8.70 -6.25 0.47
C SER A 32 7.55 -5.35 0.95
N TRP A 33 6.86 -5.71 2.04
CA TRP A 33 5.84 -4.86 2.67
C TRP A 33 6.42 -3.54 3.20
N ARG A 34 7.56 -3.60 3.90
CA ARG A 34 8.25 -2.42 4.44
C ARG A 34 8.61 -1.45 3.32
N ALA A 35 9.18 -1.94 2.22
CA ALA A 35 9.55 -1.13 1.08
C ALA A 35 8.32 -0.44 0.45
N PHE A 36 7.21 -1.18 0.30
CA PHE A 36 5.95 -0.64 -0.22
C PHE A 36 5.40 0.50 0.65
N PHE A 37 5.30 0.32 1.97
CA PHE A 37 4.84 1.37 2.88
C PHE A 37 5.77 2.58 2.94
N GLN A 38 7.09 2.38 2.82
CA GLN A 38 8.03 3.50 2.77
C GLN A 38 7.83 4.37 1.52
N LYS A 39 7.52 3.78 0.36
CA LYS A 39 7.18 4.55 -0.85
C LYS A 39 5.93 5.39 -0.66
N LEU A 40 4.88 4.85 -0.01
CA LEU A 40 3.68 5.61 0.32
C LEU A 40 3.98 6.82 1.21
N LYS A 41 4.78 6.63 2.28
CA LYS A 41 5.21 7.72 3.16
C LYS A 41 6.04 8.79 2.44
N LYS A 42 6.96 8.37 1.54
CA LYS A 42 7.74 9.29 0.69
C LYS A 42 6.86 10.12 -0.23
N ARG A 43 5.69 9.60 -0.62
CA ARG A 43 4.66 10.31 -1.40
C ARG A 43 3.66 11.05 -0.52
N TRP A 44 4.07 11.41 0.69
CA TRP A 44 3.31 12.24 1.64
C TRP A 44 2.06 11.60 2.22
N LEU A 45 1.86 10.28 2.09
CA LEU A 45 0.81 9.60 2.85
C LEU A 45 1.14 9.71 4.35
N ARG A 46 0.37 10.55 5.03
CA ARG A 46 0.55 10.90 6.43
C ARG A 46 -0.76 10.67 7.18
N ARG A 47 -0.67 10.08 8.37
CA ARG A 47 -1.79 9.75 9.27
C ARG A 47 -2.82 8.82 8.61
N VAL A 48 -2.71 7.53 8.90
CA VAL A 48 -3.69 6.51 8.48
C VAL A 48 -4.49 6.10 9.72
N ASN A 49 -5.83 6.24 9.66
CA ASN A 49 -6.69 5.87 10.78
C ASN A 49 -6.90 4.37 10.91
N LEU A 50 -7.03 3.67 9.78
CA LEU A 50 -7.23 2.23 9.70
C LEU A 50 -6.49 1.70 8.47
N CYS A 51 -5.73 0.63 8.66
CA CYS A 51 -5.11 -0.13 7.58
C CYS A 51 -5.59 -1.57 7.72
N ILE A 52 -6.10 -2.12 6.63
CA ILE A 52 -6.49 -3.53 6.52
C ILE A 52 -5.69 -4.14 5.36
N SER A 53 -5.19 -5.34 5.58
CA SER A 53 -4.62 -6.20 4.54
C SER A 53 -5.31 -7.56 4.61
N ASP A 54 -5.05 -8.40 3.62
CA ASP A 54 -5.23 -9.83 3.79
C ASP A 54 -4.27 -10.39 4.87
N ALA A 55 -4.50 -11.64 5.25
CA ALA A 55 -3.95 -12.31 6.44
C ALA A 55 -2.49 -12.73 6.28
#